data_AF-A0A662TTL1-F1
#
_entry.id   AF-A0A662TTL1-F1
#
_cell.length_a   1.000
_cell.length_b   1.000
_cell.length_c   1.000
_cell.angle_alpha   90.00
_cell.angle_beta   90.00
_cell.angle_gamma   90.00
#
_symmetry.space_group_name_H-M   'P 1'
#
loop_
_entity.id
_entity.type
_entity.pdbx_description
1 polymer ?
#
loop_
_entity_poly.entity_id
_entity_poly.type
_entity_poly.pdbx_seq_one_letter_code
_entity_poly.pdbx_strand_id
1 'polypeptide(L)'
;MGIKTWIKIALVVVTLAAIFYLAWFVIHPSRQPTPTPPAPTPSPPEGAARLTQTPPEEAARPHVIMVSIDGARDDYVDRFIADGTMPNLAKLAHKGVMAEYLRSINPSLTAAAHASIGTGAYPHRTNVVSNKFHRSQDNFYWYTSAFEVPEISVEPIWRTAMRYGLKTAAAFWFGAHPDFADQVADYTVSYGRCDVYSAMHVLTFTLASEWQNAPPSFSPYLESTLDILGKGDARVARLYVLALDTTDDGELNYDTLILDDNRRVEESPLKSPALRLDEWAPMEISSHLHSGAYFKLQAITVTVESVDEISATVPLEAAVFRSRVCFN
;
A
#
# COMPACT_ATOMS: atom_id res chain seq x y z
N MET A 1 -21.87 9.44 62.47
CA MET A 1 -21.06 10.41 61.69
C MET A 1 -21.70 10.58 60.32
N GLY A 2 -21.97 11.82 59.86
CA GLY A 2 -22.77 12.06 58.66
C GLY A 2 -22.01 11.84 57.34
N ILE A 3 -22.74 11.59 56.24
CA ILE A 3 -22.17 11.33 54.90
C ILE A 3 -21.22 12.45 54.43
N LYS A 4 -21.51 13.70 54.81
CA LYS A 4 -20.66 14.86 54.52
C LYS A 4 -19.31 14.81 55.24
N THR A 5 -19.24 14.16 56.41
CA THR A 5 -17.99 13.95 57.15
C THR A 5 -17.14 12.87 56.48
N TRP A 6 -17.76 11.81 55.97
CA TRP A 6 -17.06 10.76 55.22
C TRP A 6 -16.47 11.25 53.89
N ILE A 7 -17.20 12.09 53.16
CA ILE A 7 -16.70 12.71 51.92
C ILE A 7 -15.47 13.59 52.20
N LYS A 8 -15.51 14.39 53.28
CA LYS A 8 -14.36 15.23 53.68
C LYS A 8 -13.14 14.39 54.06
N ILE A 9 -13.33 13.29 54.79
CA ILE A 9 -12.24 12.38 55.16
C ILE A 9 -11.66 11.71 53.91
N ALA A 10 -12.50 11.23 52.99
CA ALA A 10 -12.05 10.61 51.75
C ALA A 10 -11.23 11.59 50.88
N LEU A 11 -11.70 12.84 50.74
CA LEU A 11 -10.96 13.89 50.02
C LEU A 11 -9.60 14.19 50.65
N VAL A 12 -9.51 14.25 51.98
CA VAL A 12 -8.23 14.46 52.68
C VAL A 12 -7.29 13.27 52.45
N VAL A 13 -7.79 12.03 52.53
CA VAL A 13 -6.97 10.83 52.31
C VAL A 13 -6.45 10.76 50.87
N VAL A 14 -7.28 11.04 49.87
CA VAL A 14 -6.87 11.06 48.45
C VAL A 14 -5.84 12.16 48.20
N THR A 15 -6.04 13.33 48.79
CA THR A 15 -5.09 14.45 48.63
C THR A 15 -3.74 14.13 49.26
N LEU A 16 -3.73 13.54 50.46
CA LEU A 16 -2.49 13.12 51.13
C LEU A 16 -1.78 12.01 50.36
N ALA A 17 -2.51 11.05 49.78
CA ALA A 17 -1.93 10.00 48.93
C ALA A 17 -1.29 10.58 47.66
N ALA A 18 -1.95 11.55 47.01
CA ALA A 18 -1.41 12.22 45.82
C ALA A 18 -0.15 13.04 46.13
N ILE A 19 -0.13 13.75 47.27
CA ILE A 19 1.05 14.49 47.74
C ILE A 19 2.20 13.53 48.03
N PHE A 20 1.94 12.39 48.68
CA PHE A 20 2.96 11.39 48.96
C PHE A 20 3.51 10.77 47.66
N TYR A 21 2.66 10.48 46.69
CA TYR A 21 3.06 9.93 45.40
C TYR A 21 3.91 10.92 44.59
N LEU A 22 3.55 12.20 44.59
CA LEU A 22 4.34 13.26 43.96
C LEU A 22 5.68 13.47 44.66
N ALA A 23 5.70 13.49 46.00
CA ALA A 23 6.94 13.61 46.78
C ALA A 23 7.88 12.41 46.56
N TRP A 24 7.34 11.20 46.41
CA TRP A 24 8.12 10.01 46.12
C TRP A 24 8.90 10.13 44.80
N PHE A 25 8.26 10.61 43.73
CA PHE A 25 8.89 10.82 42.43
C PHE A 25 9.93 11.95 42.41
N VAL A 26 9.74 12.99 43.22
CA VAL A 26 10.71 14.09 43.35
C VAL A 26 11.95 13.65 44.12
N ILE A 27 11.79 12.80 45.14
CA ILE A 27 12.90 12.32 45.99
C ILE A 27 13.60 11.11 45.34
N HIS A 28 12.90 10.32 44.51
CA HIS A 28 13.42 9.14 43.83
C HIS A 28 13.24 9.27 42.30
N PRO A 29 13.97 10.16 41.63
CA PRO A 29 13.99 10.18 40.17
C PRO A 29 14.41 8.80 39.67
N SER A 30 13.60 8.24 38.77
CA SER A 30 13.90 6.95 38.13
C SER A 30 15.25 7.04 37.45
N ARG A 31 16.23 6.30 37.97
CA ARG A 31 17.50 6.06 37.26
C ARG A 31 17.16 5.19 36.05
N GLN A 32 16.83 5.82 34.93
CA GLN A 32 16.88 5.17 33.63
C GLN A 32 18.33 4.67 33.46
N PRO A 33 18.56 3.37 33.23
CA PRO A 33 19.90 2.90 32.94
C PRO A 33 20.41 3.65 31.71
N THR A 34 21.56 4.30 31.83
CA THR A 34 22.23 4.96 30.71
C THR A 34 22.43 3.90 29.61
N PRO A 35 22.01 4.14 28.36
CA PRO A 35 22.29 3.21 27.29
C PRO A 35 23.80 3.03 27.21
N THR A 36 24.26 1.79 27.38
CA THR A 36 25.66 1.44 27.21
C THR A 36 26.03 1.77 25.76
N PRO A 37 27.10 2.55 25.51
CA PRO A 37 27.58 2.76 24.15
C PRO A 37 27.81 1.40 23.49
N PRO A 38 27.39 1.18 22.23
CA PRO A 38 27.71 -0.06 21.54
C PRO A 38 29.23 -0.25 21.57
N ALA A 39 29.67 -1.46 21.91
CA ALA A 39 31.08 -1.81 21.88
C ALA A 39 31.66 -1.43 20.51
N PRO A 40 32.86 -0.82 20.45
CA PRO A 40 33.49 -0.52 19.18
C PRO A 40 33.60 -1.82 18.38
N THR A 41 33.02 -1.82 17.18
CA THR A 41 33.16 -2.91 16.23
C THR A 41 34.65 -3.16 16.03
N PRO A 42 35.14 -4.41 16.16
CA PRO A 42 36.55 -4.69 15.90
C PRO A 42 36.85 -4.24 14.47
N SER A 43 37.88 -3.41 14.34
CA SER A 43 38.40 -3.03 13.03
C SER A 43 38.71 -4.30 12.22
N PRO A 44 38.45 -4.33 10.91
CA PRO A 44 38.83 -5.45 10.07
C PRO A 44 40.33 -5.73 10.24
N PRO A 45 40.78 -6.99 10.23
CA PRO A 45 42.20 -7.30 10.33
C PRO A 45 42.96 -6.54 9.24
N GLU A 46 43.90 -5.71 9.70
CA GLU A 46 44.79 -4.92 8.87
C GLU A 46 45.72 -5.90 8.13
N GLY A 47 45.35 -6.27 6.90
CA GLY A 47 46.08 -7.28 6.13
C GLY A 47 45.36 -7.93 4.96
N ALA A 48 44.13 -7.54 4.60
CA ALA A 48 43.56 -7.98 3.32
C ALA A 48 44.08 -7.08 2.19
N ALA A 49 45.07 -7.58 1.46
CA ALA A 49 45.61 -6.95 0.27
C ALA A 49 44.46 -6.47 -0.65
N ARG A 50 44.43 -5.17 -0.93
CA ARG A 50 43.51 -4.57 -1.89
C ARG A 50 43.86 -5.11 -3.28
N LEU A 51 43.18 -6.17 -3.69
CA LEU A 51 43.22 -6.62 -5.07
C LEU A 51 42.59 -5.51 -5.91
N THR A 52 43.41 -4.77 -6.64
CA THR A 52 42.98 -3.91 -7.74
C THR A 52 42.42 -4.79 -8.85
N GLN A 53 41.17 -5.19 -8.69
CA GLN A 53 40.37 -5.75 -9.77
C GLN A 53 39.68 -4.58 -10.48
N THR A 54 40.01 -4.40 -11.75
CA THR A 54 39.21 -3.64 -12.71
C THR A 54 37.75 -4.07 -12.58
N PRO A 55 36.77 -3.14 -12.53
CA PRO A 55 35.37 -3.52 -12.38
C PRO A 55 35.00 -4.48 -13.51
N PRO A 56 34.45 -5.67 -13.22
CA PRO A 56 33.85 -6.48 -14.26
C PRO A 56 32.76 -5.63 -14.90
N GLU A 57 32.71 -5.64 -16.23
CA GLU A 57 31.51 -5.31 -17.00
C GLU A 57 30.29 -5.85 -16.24
N GLU A 58 29.31 -4.99 -15.96
CA GLU A 58 28.20 -5.25 -15.04
C GLU A 58 27.40 -6.46 -15.52
N ALA A 59 27.86 -7.65 -15.13
CA ALA A 59 27.16 -8.89 -15.36
C ALA A 59 25.79 -8.71 -14.72
N ALA A 60 24.74 -8.75 -15.55
CA ALA A 60 23.37 -8.51 -15.14
C ALA A 60 23.10 -9.31 -13.85
N ARG A 61 22.99 -8.59 -12.73
CA ARG A 61 22.76 -9.24 -11.43
C ARG A 61 21.40 -9.92 -11.52
N PRO A 62 21.30 -11.23 -11.28
CA PRO A 62 20.03 -11.92 -11.38
C PRO A 62 19.04 -11.33 -10.36
N HIS A 63 17.84 -10.98 -10.82
CA HIS A 63 16.76 -10.55 -9.95
C HIS A 63 16.22 -11.73 -9.14
N VAL A 64 15.84 -11.47 -7.89
CA VAL A 64 15.16 -12.45 -7.03
C VAL A 64 13.68 -12.06 -6.94
N ILE A 65 12.80 -12.98 -7.29
CA ILE A 65 11.36 -12.84 -7.12
C ILE A 65 10.90 -13.91 -6.14
N MET A 66 10.26 -13.48 -5.06
CA MET A 66 9.65 -14.38 -4.07
C MET A 66 8.14 -14.31 -4.22
N VAL A 67 7.52 -15.44 -4.56
CA VAL A 67 6.06 -15.58 -4.69
C VAL A 67 5.59 -16.52 -3.59
N SER A 68 4.62 -16.05 -2.79
CA SER A 68 3.93 -16.87 -1.80
C SER A 68 2.51 -17.16 -2.26
N ILE A 69 2.10 -18.43 -2.21
CA ILE A 69 0.72 -18.86 -2.43
C ILE A 69 0.20 -19.34 -1.07
N ASP A 70 -0.62 -18.52 -0.42
CA ASP A 70 -1.11 -18.82 0.94
C ASP A 70 -1.94 -20.11 0.94
N GLY A 71 -1.70 -20.98 1.94
CA GLY A 71 -2.36 -22.27 2.05
C GLY A 71 -1.98 -23.31 0.99
N ALA A 72 -0.93 -23.08 0.19
CA ALA A 72 -0.41 -24.04 -0.79
C ALA A 72 0.30 -25.22 -0.10
N ARG A 73 -0.49 -26.13 0.45
CA ARG A 73 -0.01 -27.39 1.02
C ARG A 73 0.59 -28.25 -0.09
N ASP A 74 1.71 -28.89 0.21
CA ASP A 74 2.54 -29.69 -0.71
C ASP A 74 1.71 -30.73 -1.48
N ASP A 75 0.95 -31.57 -0.79
CA ASP A 75 0.11 -32.61 -1.40
C ASP A 75 -0.94 -32.09 -2.40
N TYR A 76 -1.46 -30.88 -2.20
CA TYR A 76 -2.40 -30.25 -3.13
C TYR A 76 -1.67 -29.71 -4.36
N VAL A 77 -0.52 -29.08 -4.16
CA VAL A 77 0.31 -28.58 -5.27
C VAL A 77 0.75 -29.73 -6.16
N ASP A 78 1.22 -30.84 -5.57
CA ASP A 78 1.62 -32.05 -6.30
C ASP A 78 0.46 -32.62 -7.11
N ARG A 79 -0.72 -32.76 -6.49
CA ARG A 79 -1.92 -33.25 -7.18
C ARG A 79 -2.30 -32.37 -8.36
N PHE A 80 -2.31 -31.05 -8.18
CA PHE A 80 -2.70 -30.10 -9.23
C PHE A 80 -1.64 -29.91 -10.32
N ILE A 81 -0.38 -30.21 -10.04
CA ILE A 81 0.65 -30.35 -11.07
C ILE A 81 0.40 -31.62 -11.87
N ALA A 82 0.14 -32.75 -11.19
CA ALA A 82 -0.03 -34.05 -11.82
C ALA A 82 -1.29 -34.14 -12.70
N ASP A 83 -2.40 -33.50 -12.32
CA ASP A 83 -3.64 -33.49 -13.11
C ASP A 83 -3.67 -32.42 -14.22
N GLY A 84 -2.63 -31.59 -14.31
CA GLY A 84 -2.48 -30.54 -15.32
C GLY A 84 -3.17 -29.21 -15.00
N THR A 85 -3.79 -29.05 -13.82
CA THR A 85 -4.44 -27.79 -13.38
C THR A 85 -3.44 -26.64 -13.21
N MET A 86 -2.21 -26.94 -12.79
CA MET A 86 -1.15 -25.94 -12.53
C MET A 86 0.04 -26.06 -13.51
N PRO A 87 -0.16 -25.84 -14.83
CA PRO A 87 0.85 -26.11 -15.85
C PRO A 87 2.08 -25.20 -15.76
N ASN A 88 1.93 -23.99 -15.20
CA ASN A 88 3.06 -23.07 -15.02
C ASN A 88 3.94 -23.45 -13.83
N LEU A 89 3.34 -23.92 -12.73
CA LEU A 89 4.12 -24.49 -11.61
C LEU A 89 4.80 -25.80 -12.04
N ALA A 90 4.14 -26.63 -12.84
CA ALA A 90 4.74 -27.83 -13.42
C ALA A 90 6.01 -27.49 -14.24
N LYS A 91 5.95 -26.44 -15.07
CA LYS A 91 7.12 -25.95 -15.83
C LYS A 91 8.24 -25.45 -14.92
N LEU A 92 7.91 -24.74 -13.84
CA LEU A 92 8.88 -24.25 -12.86
C LEU A 92 9.56 -25.41 -12.13
N ALA A 93 8.79 -26.39 -11.65
CA ALA A 93 9.31 -27.59 -11.01
C ALA A 93 10.22 -28.39 -11.95
N HIS A 94 9.84 -28.55 -13.22
CA HIS A 94 10.62 -29.29 -14.20
C HIS A 94 11.95 -28.61 -14.58
N LYS A 95 11.98 -27.27 -14.66
CA LYS A 95 13.17 -26.50 -15.03
C LYS A 95 14.03 -26.05 -13.85
N GLY A 96 13.51 -26.19 -12.63
CA GLY A 96 14.10 -25.66 -11.41
C GLY A 96 14.37 -26.74 -10.37
N VAL A 97 14.34 -26.32 -9.11
CA VAL A 97 14.48 -27.21 -7.96
C VAL A 97 13.18 -27.18 -7.17
N MET A 98 12.68 -28.37 -6.84
CA MET A 98 11.49 -28.55 -6.02
C MET A 98 11.87 -29.34 -4.76
N ALA A 99 11.50 -28.81 -3.60
CA ALA A 99 11.58 -29.55 -2.34
C ALA A 99 10.33 -30.44 -2.19
N GLU A 100 10.45 -31.54 -1.44
CA GLU A 100 9.31 -32.43 -1.14
C GLU A 100 8.19 -31.67 -0.40
N TYR A 101 8.56 -30.88 0.60
CA TYR A 101 7.65 -29.97 1.29
C TYR A 101 8.45 -28.88 2.03
N LEU A 102 7.76 -27.81 2.42
CA LEU A 102 8.30 -26.77 3.30
C LEU A 102 7.75 -26.95 4.71
N ARG A 103 8.63 -27.14 5.70
CA ARG A 103 8.23 -27.16 7.10
C ARG A 103 7.99 -25.74 7.60
N SER A 104 6.73 -25.41 7.89
CA SER A 104 6.36 -24.11 8.45
C SER A 104 6.76 -23.96 9.91
N ILE A 105 6.55 -22.76 10.44
CA ILE A 105 6.69 -22.42 11.86
C ILE A 105 5.47 -22.91 12.67
N ASN A 106 5.60 -22.91 13.99
CA ASN A 106 4.49 -23.15 14.91
C ASN A 106 4.10 -21.85 15.63
N PRO A 107 2.83 -21.43 15.62
CA PRO A 107 1.69 -22.02 14.90
C PRO A 107 1.72 -21.74 13.40
N SER A 108 1.28 -22.68 12.56
CA SER A 108 1.30 -22.55 11.09
C SER A 108 0.19 -21.62 10.57
N LEU A 109 0.27 -20.35 10.93
CA LEU A 109 -0.68 -19.28 10.61
C LEU A 109 -0.05 -18.27 9.66
N THR A 110 -0.83 -17.73 8.74
CA THR A 110 -0.40 -16.83 7.66
C THR A 110 0.54 -15.70 8.12
N ALA A 111 0.13 -14.87 9.07
CA ALA A 111 0.91 -13.72 9.53
C ALA A 111 2.24 -14.15 10.16
N ALA A 112 2.18 -15.14 11.06
CA ALA A 112 3.36 -15.66 11.75
C ALA A 112 4.36 -16.32 10.78
N ALA A 113 3.86 -17.08 9.81
CA ALA A 113 4.68 -17.74 8.79
C ALA A 113 5.33 -16.73 7.83
N HIS A 114 4.58 -15.76 7.30
CA HIS A 114 5.11 -14.76 6.38
C HIS A 114 6.09 -13.79 7.05
N ALA A 115 5.85 -13.41 8.31
CA ALA A 115 6.83 -12.66 9.10
C ALA A 115 8.12 -13.48 9.26
N SER A 116 8.01 -14.79 9.51
CA SER A 116 9.17 -15.67 9.67
C SER A 116 9.95 -15.86 8.36
N ILE A 117 9.27 -16.03 7.22
CA ILE A 117 9.91 -16.12 5.90
C ILE A 117 10.61 -14.81 5.56
N GLY A 118 9.94 -13.66 5.80
CA GLY A 118 10.48 -12.34 5.49
C GLY A 118 11.71 -11.96 6.31
N THR A 119 11.89 -12.53 7.50
CA THR A 119 12.95 -12.13 8.46
C THR A 119 13.96 -13.23 8.78
N GLY A 120 13.65 -14.49 8.47
CA GLY A 120 14.40 -15.65 8.94
C GLY A 120 14.27 -15.92 10.44
N ALA A 121 13.37 -15.24 11.15
CA ALA A 121 13.23 -15.33 12.59
C ALA A 121 11.93 -16.04 13.03
N TYR A 122 11.97 -16.74 14.16
CA TYR A 122 10.78 -17.37 14.74
C TYR A 122 9.79 -16.36 15.34
N PRO A 123 8.51 -16.74 15.54
CA PRO A 123 7.47 -15.87 16.09
C PRO A 123 7.82 -15.13 17.40
N HIS A 124 8.58 -15.76 18.30
CA HIS A 124 9.01 -15.13 19.55
C HIS A 124 9.99 -13.96 19.36
N ARG A 125 10.64 -13.88 18.20
CA ARG A 125 11.52 -12.76 17.84
C ARG A 125 10.80 -11.76 16.94
N THR A 126 10.03 -12.22 15.97
CA THR A 126 9.26 -11.34 15.07
C THR A 126 8.13 -10.62 15.82
N ASN A 127 7.73 -11.13 16.98
CA ASN A 127 6.59 -10.69 17.80
C ASN A 127 5.21 -10.92 17.14
N VAL A 128 5.17 -11.74 16.08
CA VAL A 128 3.95 -12.11 15.37
C VAL A 128 3.65 -13.58 15.64
N VAL A 129 2.92 -13.81 16.72
CA VAL A 129 2.68 -15.15 17.28
C VAL A 129 1.45 -15.85 16.72
N SER A 130 0.52 -15.10 16.12
CA SER A 130 -0.75 -15.59 15.57
C SER A 130 -1.37 -14.55 14.64
N ASN A 131 -2.31 -14.96 13.80
CA ASN A 131 -3.15 -14.03 13.01
C ASN A 131 -4.03 -13.14 13.92
N LYS A 132 -4.39 -13.64 15.11
CA LYS A 132 -5.14 -12.92 16.14
C LYS A 132 -4.54 -13.22 17.51
N PHE A 133 -4.25 -12.19 18.29
CA PHE A 133 -3.58 -12.33 19.59
C PHE A 133 -4.06 -11.27 20.58
N HIS A 134 -3.86 -11.54 21.87
CA HIS A 134 -4.06 -10.56 22.93
C HIS A 134 -2.73 -9.89 23.26
N ARG A 135 -2.72 -8.57 23.38
CA ARG A 135 -1.63 -7.84 24.03
C ARG A 135 -1.80 -7.92 25.54
N SER A 136 -0.71 -7.75 26.29
CA SER A 136 -0.71 -7.87 27.75
C SER A 136 -1.72 -6.94 28.44
N GLN A 137 -2.05 -5.82 27.82
CA GLN A 137 -3.00 -4.81 28.29
C GLN A 137 -4.43 -4.97 27.74
N ASP A 138 -4.68 -5.92 26.84
CA ASP A 138 -5.99 -6.07 26.21
C ASP A 138 -7.02 -6.67 27.19
N ASN A 139 -8.28 -6.28 27.03
CA ASN A 139 -9.38 -6.95 27.72
C ASN A 139 -9.54 -8.38 27.19
N PHE A 140 -9.97 -9.31 28.04
CA PHE A 140 -10.23 -10.70 27.66
C PHE A 140 -11.19 -10.87 26.46
N TYR A 141 -12.16 -9.96 26.30
CA TYR A 141 -13.11 -10.00 25.19
C TYR A 141 -12.60 -9.30 23.91
N TRP A 142 -11.39 -8.78 23.93
CA TRP A 142 -10.78 -8.05 22.82
C TRP A 142 -9.57 -8.78 22.27
N TYR A 143 -9.37 -8.78 20.96
CA TYR A 143 -8.14 -9.30 20.35
C TYR A 143 -7.60 -8.28 19.34
N THR A 144 -6.30 -8.33 19.12
CA THR A 144 -5.61 -7.62 18.05
C THR A 144 -5.49 -8.54 16.83
N SER A 145 -5.86 -8.04 15.65
CA SER A 145 -5.56 -8.71 14.38
C SER A 145 -4.14 -8.34 13.94
N ALA A 146 -3.31 -9.34 13.63
CA ALA A 146 -1.97 -9.10 13.08
C ALA A 146 -2.01 -8.39 11.72
N PHE A 147 -3.11 -8.52 10.98
CA PHE A 147 -3.28 -7.85 9.68
C PHE A 147 -3.67 -6.37 9.81
N GLU A 148 -4.18 -5.95 10.97
CA GLU A 148 -4.48 -4.54 11.27
C GLU A 148 -3.26 -3.82 11.86
N VAL A 149 -2.38 -4.57 12.54
CA VAL A 149 -1.11 -4.05 13.05
C VAL A 149 0.03 -4.96 12.60
N PRO A 150 0.44 -4.87 11.32
CA PRO A 150 1.42 -5.78 10.72
C PRO A 150 2.86 -5.42 11.10
N GLU A 151 3.09 -4.97 12.33
CA GLU A 151 4.41 -4.61 12.83
C GLU A 151 5.24 -5.86 13.13
N ILE A 152 6.48 -5.91 12.64
CA ILE A 152 7.45 -6.96 12.97
C ILE A 152 8.64 -6.35 13.73
N SER A 153 9.12 -7.05 14.76
CA SER A 153 10.25 -6.58 15.58
C SER A 153 11.63 -7.00 15.05
N VAL A 154 11.67 -7.65 13.88
CA VAL A 154 12.91 -8.09 13.24
C VAL A 154 12.93 -7.53 11.84
N GLU A 155 14.12 -7.10 11.42
CA GLU A 155 14.31 -6.53 10.11
C GLU A 155 13.98 -7.55 9.00
N PRO A 156 13.16 -7.17 8.02
CA PRO A 156 12.86 -8.02 6.88
C PRO A 156 13.91 -7.93 5.76
N ILE A 157 13.97 -8.97 4.93
CA ILE A 157 14.98 -9.16 3.89
C ILE A 157 15.09 -8.01 2.88
N TRP A 158 13.97 -7.36 2.56
CA TRP A 158 13.99 -6.21 1.64
C TRP A 158 14.72 -5.01 2.23
N ARG A 159 14.65 -4.77 3.54
CA ARG A 159 15.43 -3.72 4.22
C ARG A 159 16.90 -4.05 4.23
N THR A 160 17.24 -5.32 4.43
CA THR A 160 18.61 -5.78 4.38
C THR A 160 19.18 -5.55 2.97
N ALA A 161 18.45 -5.94 1.94
CA ALA A 161 18.85 -5.73 0.55
C ALA A 161 19.03 -4.25 0.20
N MET A 162 18.13 -3.37 0.65
CA MET A 162 18.25 -1.92 0.48
C MET A 162 19.52 -1.34 1.09
N ARG A 163 19.91 -1.78 2.29
CA ARG A 163 21.17 -1.34 2.91
C ARG A 163 22.41 -1.76 2.14
N TYR A 164 22.32 -2.84 1.37
CA TYR A 164 23.38 -3.27 0.45
C TYR A 164 23.24 -2.65 -0.96
N GLY A 165 22.42 -1.61 -1.11
CA GLY A 165 22.26 -0.84 -2.34
C GLY A 165 21.40 -1.52 -3.41
N LEU A 166 20.58 -2.52 -3.04
CA LEU A 166 19.67 -3.18 -3.96
C LEU A 166 18.29 -2.51 -3.93
N LYS A 167 17.69 -2.32 -5.12
CA LYS A 167 16.32 -1.84 -5.25
C LYS A 167 15.34 -2.96 -4.87
N THR A 168 14.32 -2.66 -4.07
CA THR A 168 13.36 -3.66 -3.59
C THR A 168 11.91 -3.27 -3.81
N ALA A 169 11.07 -4.28 -4.06
CA ALA A 169 9.62 -4.12 -4.09
C ALA A 169 8.97 -5.20 -3.23
N ALA A 170 8.01 -4.80 -2.38
CA ALA A 170 7.24 -5.69 -1.54
C ALA A 170 5.74 -5.43 -1.78
N ALA A 171 5.05 -6.41 -2.35
CA ALA A 171 3.63 -6.33 -2.65
C ALA A 171 2.85 -7.34 -1.81
N PHE A 172 1.94 -6.83 -0.98
CA PHE A 172 1.07 -7.57 -0.07
C PHE A 172 1.78 -8.49 0.92
N TRP A 173 3.10 -8.37 1.07
CA TRP A 173 3.87 -9.18 1.98
C TRP A 173 3.62 -8.74 3.42
N PHE A 174 3.38 -9.70 4.33
CA PHE A 174 3.14 -9.39 5.74
C PHE A 174 4.39 -8.73 6.36
N GLY A 175 4.20 -7.58 7.02
CA GLY A 175 5.30 -6.77 7.55
C GLY A 175 5.74 -5.65 6.62
N ALA A 176 5.46 -5.71 5.32
CA ALA A 176 5.73 -4.60 4.42
C ALA A 176 4.58 -3.57 4.52
N HIS A 177 4.82 -2.47 5.24
CA HIS A 177 3.79 -1.47 5.51
C HIS A 177 4.36 -0.04 5.57
N PRO A 178 3.71 0.95 4.93
CA PRO A 178 4.18 2.34 4.88
C PRO A 178 4.37 3.00 6.25
N ASP A 179 3.46 2.74 7.18
CA ASP A 179 3.51 3.35 8.53
C ASP A 179 4.72 2.92 9.38
N PHE A 180 5.47 1.90 8.96
CA PHE A 180 6.66 1.42 9.66
C PHE A 180 7.91 1.67 8.81
N ALA A 181 8.58 2.81 9.03
CA ALA A 181 9.72 3.27 8.23
C ALA A 181 10.91 2.27 8.18
N ASP A 182 11.03 1.42 9.19
CA ASP A 182 12.02 0.35 9.27
C ASP A 182 11.59 -0.93 8.55
N GLN A 183 10.38 -0.98 7.98
CA GLN A 183 9.79 -2.15 7.31
C GLN A 183 9.33 -1.87 5.87
N VAL A 184 9.53 -0.66 5.33
CA VAL A 184 9.21 -0.34 3.92
C VAL A 184 10.28 -0.79 2.92
N ALA A 185 9.88 -1.33 1.78
CA ALA A 185 10.71 -1.46 0.58
C ALA A 185 10.75 -0.13 -0.21
N ASP A 186 11.60 -0.02 -1.23
CA ASP A 186 11.55 1.15 -2.14
C ASP A 186 10.17 1.33 -2.77
N TYR A 187 9.52 0.20 -3.10
CA TYR A 187 8.14 0.14 -3.54
C TYR A 187 7.36 -0.79 -2.61
N THR A 188 6.43 -0.22 -1.85
CA THR A 188 5.63 -0.97 -0.87
C THR A 188 4.16 -0.89 -1.24
N VAL A 189 3.52 -2.05 -1.41
CA VAL A 189 2.06 -2.16 -1.56
C VAL A 189 1.54 -2.99 -0.39
N SER A 190 0.82 -2.38 0.56
CA SER A 190 0.40 -3.05 1.78
C SER A 190 -1.00 -3.68 1.70
N TYR A 191 -1.29 -4.57 2.65
CA TYR A 191 -2.63 -5.12 2.85
C TYR A 191 -3.53 -4.14 3.63
N GLY A 192 -4.82 -4.05 3.25
CA GLY A 192 -5.87 -3.51 4.13
C GLY A 192 -6.07 -2.00 4.19
N ARG A 193 -5.14 -1.14 3.75
CA ARG A 193 -5.35 0.32 3.79
C ARG A 193 -5.87 0.87 2.46
N CYS A 194 -7.13 1.29 2.46
CA CYS A 194 -7.75 2.08 1.39
C CYS A 194 -8.23 3.41 1.98
N ASP A 195 -7.65 4.53 1.54
CA ASP A 195 -8.10 5.85 2.04
C ASP A 195 -9.43 6.32 1.40
N VAL A 196 -9.78 5.76 0.25
CA VAL A 196 -11.05 5.98 -0.46
C VAL A 196 -11.51 4.60 -0.99
N TYR A 197 -12.80 4.37 -1.16
CA TYR A 197 -13.34 3.12 -1.70
C TYR A 197 -13.71 3.29 -3.18
N SER A 198 -13.88 2.18 -3.90
CA SER A 198 -14.43 2.21 -5.25
C SER A 198 -15.83 2.82 -5.23
N ALA A 199 -16.09 3.75 -6.13
CA ALA A 199 -17.39 4.40 -6.29
C ALA A 199 -17.67 4.63 -7.77
N MET A 200 -18.97 4.67 -8.11
CA MET A 200 -19.46 5.10 -9.41
C MET A 200 -19.59 6.63 -9.42
N HIS A 201 -18.99 7.31 -10.41
CA HIS A 201 -19.10 8.76 -10.52
C HIS A 201 -19.73 9.17 -11.84
N VAL A 202 -20.92 9.79 -11.78
CA VAL A 202 -21.58 10.45 -12.91
C VAL A 202 -21.02 11.86 -13.06
N LEU A 203 -20.47 12.16 -14.24
CA LEU A 203 -19.88 13.47 -14.55
C LEU A 203 -20.82 14.30 -15.43
N THR A 204 -20.73 15.62 -15.30
CA THR A 204 -21.38 16.57 -16.22
C THR A 204 -20.29 17.36 -16.92
N PHE A 205 -20.38 17.48 -18.24
CA PHE A 205 -19.35 18.10 -19.06
C PHE A 205 -19.77 19.49 -19.55
N THR A 206 -18.77 20.36 -19.72
CA THR A 206 -18.89 21.71 -20.29
C THR A 206 -17.81 21.92 -21.34
N LEU A 207 -17.91 22.94 -22.20
CA LEU A 207 -16.85 23.25 -23.17
C LEU A 207 -15.49 23.47 -22.49
N ALA A 208 -14.46 22.81 -23.00
CA ALA A 208 -13.09 22.94 -22.52
C ALA A 208 -12.37 24.08 -23.25
N SER A 209 -11.53 24.82 -22.53
CA SER A 209 -10.74 25.93 -23.11
C SER A 209 -9.29 26.02 -22.65
N GLU A 210 -8.91 25.28 -21.59
CA GLU A 210 -7.61 25.47 -20.91
C GLU A 210 -6.61 24.31 -21.07
N TRP A 211 -6.91 23.29 -21.90
CA TRP A 211 -6.07 22.11 -22.00
C TRP A 211 -4.81 22.33 -22.82
N GLN A 212 -3.68 21.85 -22.31
CA GLN A 212 -2.38 21.83 -22.99
C GLN A 212 -2.12 20.44 -23.56
N ASN A 213 -1.52 20.39 -24.76
CA ASN A 213 -1.17 19.17 -25.47
C ASN A 213 -2.35 18.20 -25.71
N ALA A 214 -3.59 18.70 -25.75
CA ALA A 214 -4.75 17.88 -26.05
C ALA A 214 -4.59 17.23 -27.45
N PRO A 215 -4.81 15.91 -27.57
CA PRO A 215 -4.88 15.25 -28.87
C PRO A 215 -5.98 15.86 -29.75
N PRO A 216 -5.89 15.73 -31.08
CA PRO A 216 -6.96 16.15 -31.98
C PRO A 216 -8.31 15.53 -31.61
N SER A 217 -9.38 16.28 -31.81
CA SER A 217 -10.77 15.84 -31.64
C SER A 217 -11.61 16.30 -32.84
N PHE A 218 -12.50 15.44 -33.35
CA PHE A 218 -13.41 15.79 -34.44
C PHE A 218 -14.67 16.54 -33.95
N SER A 219 -14.96 16.43 -32.66
CA SER A 219 -15.96 17.21 -31.93
C SER A 219 -15.31 18.25 -31.00
N PRO A 220 -16.00 19.36 -30.62
CA PRO A 220 -15.46 20.34 -29.67
C PRO A 220 -15.03 19.68 -28.35
N TYR A 221 -13.89 20.10 -27.81
CA TYR A 221 -13.43 19.57 -26.53
C TYR A 221 -14.43 19.86 -25.41
N LEU A 222 -14.75 18.85 -24.62
CA LEU A 222 -15.50 19.02 -23.37
C LEU A 222 -14.65 18.63 -22.17
N GLU A 223 -14.86 19.28 -21.04
CA GLU A 223 -14.23 18.94 -19.78
C GLU A 223 -15.20 18.74 -18.63
N SER A 224 -14.76 17.96 -17.65
CA SER A 224 -15.38 17.82 -16.34
C SER A 224 -14.31 17.70 -15.25
N THR A 225 -14.76 17.65 -14.00
CA THR A 225 -13.88 17.41 -12.84
C THR A 225 -14.36 16.24 -12.03
N LEU A 226 -13.44 15.42 -11.57
CA LEU A 226 -13.67 14.29 -10.69
C LEU A 226 -12.93 14.51 -9.36
N ASP A 227 -13.67 14.75 -8.29
CA ASP A 227 -13.12 14.82 -6.95
C ASP A 227 -13.06 13.41 -6.32
N ILE A 228 -11.86 13.00 -5.90
CA ILE A 228 -11.64 11.75 -5.17
C ILE A 228 -11.75 12.06 -3.68
N LEU A 229 -12.80 11.53 -3.03
CA LEU A 229 -13.13 11.81 -1.63
C LEU A 229 -12.78 10.63 -0.72
N GLY A 230 -11.97 10.86 0.31
CA GLY A 230 -11.57 9.86 1.28
C GLY A 230 -12.51 9.79 2.48
N LYS A 231 -12.00 9.26 3.60
CA LYS A 231 -12.76 9.13 4.85
C LYS A 231 -13.31 10.50 5.32
N GLY A 232 -14.61 10.55 5.61
CA GLY A 232 -15.28 11.77 6.08
C GLY A 232 -15.38 12.85 5.00
N ASP A 233 -15.46 12.44 3.73
CA ASP A 233 -15.58 13.31 2.55
C ASP A 233 -14.41 14.28 2.35
N ALA A 234 -13.26 14.01 2.98
CA ALA A 234 -12.04 14.79 2.78
C ALA A 234 -11.52 14.58 1.35
N ARG A 235 -11.38 15.66 0.57
CA ARG A 235 -10.83 15.56 -0.79
C ARG A 235 -9.37 15.15 -0.75
N VAL A 236 -9.09 14.01 -1.38
CA VAL A 236 -7.76 13.41 -1.53
C VAL A 236 -7.08 13.93 -2.79
N ALA A 237 -7.82 14.01 -3.89
CA ALA A 237 -7.32 14.55 -5.16
C ALA A 237 -8.48 15.11 -6.00
N ARG A 238 -8.13 15.97 -6.96
CA ARG A 238 -9.02 16.43 -8.02
C ARG A 238 -8.40 16.05 -9.35
N LEU A 239 -9.18 15.38 -10.19
CA LEU A 239 -8.82 15.08 -11.57
C LEU A 239 -9.66 15.93 -12.51
N TYR A 240 -9.08 16.25 -13.65
CA TYR A 240 -9.74 16.86 -14.80
C TYR A 240 -9.96 15.77 -15.85
N VAL A 241 -11.11 15.82 -16.51
CA VAL A 241 -11.50 14.82 -17.50
C VAL A 241 -11.76 15.55 -18.81
N LEU A 242 -11.01 15.23 -19.87
CA LEU A 242 -11.20 15.75 -21.22
C LEU A 242 -11.95 14.70 -22.05
N ALA A 243 -13.08 15.07 -22.66
CA ALA A 243 -13.75 14.22 -23.63
C ALA A 243 -13.28 14.53 -25.05
N LEU A 244 -13.02 13.48 -25.80
CA LEU A 244 -12.55 13.50 -27.19
C LEU A 244 -13.43 12.64 -28.07
N ASP A 245 -13.54 13.08 -29.32
CA ASP A 245 -14.04 12.32 -30.44
C ASP A 245 -12.85 11.98 -31.33
N THR A 246 -12.48 10.70 -31.40
CA THR A 246 -11.31 10.27 -32.16
C THR A 246 -11.68 9.79 -33.58
N THR A 247 -12.96 9.90 -33.96
CA THR A 247 -13.50 9.42 -35.23
C THR A 247 -14.04 10.54 -36.10
N ASP A 248 -13.60 10.61 -37.36
CA ASP A 248 -14.13 11.56 -38.33
C ASP A 248 -15.38 10.99 -39.02
N ASP A 249 -16.52 10.99 -38.32
CA ASP A 249 -17.80 10.50 -38.84
C ASP A 249 -18.83 11.64 -39.09
N GLY A 250 -18.51 12.87 -38.66
CA GLY A 250 -19.37 14.04 -38.79
C GLY A 250 -20.53 14.08 -37.78
N GLU A 251 -20.56 13.16 -36.81
CA GLU A 251 -21.53 13.15 -35.72
C GLU A 251 -20.93 13.81 -34.47
N LEU A 252 -21.74 14.56 -33.72
CA LEU A 252 -21.30 15.11 -32.43
C LEU A 252 -21.34 13.98 -31.38
N ASN A 253 -20.23 13.27 -31.22
CA ASN A 253 -20.09 12.17 -30.28
C ASN A 253 -18.77 12.27 -29.50
N TYR A 254 -18.53 11.32 -28.59
CA TYR A 254 -17.27 11.20 -27.85
C TYR A 254 -17.01 9.72 -27.57
N ASP A 255 -15.78 9.26 -27.75
CA ASP A 255 -15.39 7.85 -27.59
C ASP A 255 -14.25 7.65 -26.57
N THR A 256 -13.59 8.73 -26.18
CA THR A 256 -12.37 8.71 -25.37
C THR A 256 -12.44 9.77 -24.29
N LEU A 257 -12.08 9.39 -23.05
CA LEU A 257 -11.87 10.34 -21.95
C LEU A 257 -10.42 10.34 -21.51
N ILE A 258 -9.76 11.49 -21.44
CA ILE A 258 -8.42 11.61 -20.86
C ILE A 258 -8.55 12.14 -19.43
N LEU A 259 -7.95 11.43 -18.48
CA LEU A 259 -7.80 11.92 -17.10
C LEU A 259 -6.49 12.66 -16.95
N ASP A 260 -6.46 13.73 -16.16
CA ASP A 260 -5.23 14.47 -15.85
C ASP A 260 -5.35 15.22 -14.51
N ASP A 261 -4.24 15.57 -13.86
CA ASP A 261 -4.25 16.30 -12.58
C ASP A 261 -4.09 17.83 -12.73
N ASN A 262 -3.74 18.33 -13.92
CA ASN A 262 -3.46 19.75 -14.14
C ASN A 262 -3.83 20.31 -15.53
N ARG A 263 -4.65 19.57 -16.31
CA ARG A 263 -5.06 19.88 -17.70
C ARG A 263 -3.91 19.93 -18.70
N ARG A 264 -2.89 19.10 -18.52
CA ARG A 264 -1.77 18.99 -19.45
C ARG A 264 -1.57 17.53 -19.82
N VAL A 265 -2.02 17.16 -21.01
CA VAL A 265 -1.87 15.78 -21.47
C VAL A 265 -0.39 15.44 -21.65
N GLU A 266 0.03 14.38 -20.97
CA GLU A 266 1.34 13.75 -21.09
C GLU A 266 1.22 12.39 -21.80
N GLU A 267 2.26 11.97 -22.53
CA GLU A 267 2.26 10.67 -23.23
C GLU A 267 2.24 9.47 -22.26
N SER A 268 2.63 9.68 -21.01
CA SER A 268 2.68 8.61 -20.02
C SER A 268 1.26 8.19 -19.64
N PRO A 269 0.88 6.92 -19.81
CA PRO A 269 -0.44 6.42 -19.40
C PRO A 269 -0.61 6.45 -17.88
N LEU A 270 0.47 6.56 -17.10
CA LEU A 270 0.39 6.76 -15.65
C LEU A 270 0.06 8.22 -15.28
N LYS A 271 0.24 9.17 -16.19
CA LYS A 271 -0.05 10.59 -15.97
C LYS A 271 -1.36 11.01 -16.61
N SER A 272 -1.53 10.74 -17.89
CA SER A 272 -2.72 11.13 -18.62
C SER A 272 -3.34 9.95 -19.38
N PRO A 273 -3.91 8.96 -18.68
CA PRO A 273 -4.51 7.79 -19.34
C PRO A 273 -5.71 8.18 -20.20
N ALA A 274 -5.77 7.62 -21.40
CA ALA A 274 -6.96 7.62 -22.23
C ALA A 274 -7.84 6.41 -21.87
N LEU A 275 -9.08 6.69 -21.48
CA LEU A 275 -10.12 5.72 -21.20
C LEU A 275 -11.00 5.52 -22.43
N ARG A 276 -11.13 4.27 -22.86
CA ARG A 276 -12.11 3.84 -23.86
C ARG A 276 -13.15 2.94 -23.20
N LEU A 277 -14.28 2.78 -23.89
CA LEU A 277 -15.40 1.99 -23.40
C LEU A 277 -14.93 0.59 -22.99
N ASP A 278 -15.28 0.21 -21.77
CA ASP A 278 -14.95 -1.06 -21.13
C ASP A 278 -13.46 -1.34 -20.82
N GLU A 279 -12.56 -0.38 -21.05
CA GLU A 279 -11.13 -0.53 -20.76
C GLU A 279 -10.73 -0.02 -19.37
N TRP A 280 -9.77 -0.70 -18.74
CA TRP A 280 -9.13 -0.26 -17.49
C TRP A 280 -7.88 0.55 -17.81
N ALA A 281 -7.69 1.71 -17.17
CA ALA A 281 -6.44 2.44 -17.21
C ALA A 281 -5.95 2.86 -15.81
N PRO A 282 -4.65 2.72 -15.51
CA PRO A 282 -4.06 3.22 -14.27
C PRO A 282 -3.76 4.73 -14.36
N MET A 283 -3.77 5.42 -13.23
CA MET A 283 -3.26 6.79 -13.08
C MET A 283 -2.56 6.95 -11.74
N GLU A 284 -1.44 7.65 -11.72
CA GLU A 284 -0.80 8.14 -10.51
C GLU A 284 -1.59 9.35 -9.99
N ILE A 285 -2.02 9.29 -8.73
CA ILE A 285 -2.82 10.34 -8.08
C ILE A 285 -1.93 11.25 -7.23
N SER A 286 -0.88 10.70 -6.62
CA SER A 286 0.11 11.48 -5.91
C SER A 286 1.47 10.82 -6.01
N SER A 287 2.39 11.49 -6.69
CA SER A 287 3.77 11.04 -6.83
C SER A 287 4.55 11.11 -5.52
N HIS A 288 4.24 12.07 -4.65
CA HIS A 288 4.84 12.16 -3.33
C HIS A 288 4.45 10.98 -2.44
N LEU A 289 3.19 10.55 -2.53
CA LEU A 289 2.64 9.49 -1.68
C LEU A 289 2.72 8.12 -2.36
N HIS A 290 3.37 8.05 -3.54
CA HIS A 290 3.48 6.88 -4.41
C HIS A 290 2.14 6.16 -4.63
N SER A 291 1.09 6.96 -4.84
CA SER A 291 -0.29 6.51 -4.78
C SER A 291 -0.97 6.64 -6.13
N GLY A 292 -1.83 5.66 -6.47
CA GLY A 292 -2.46 5.57 -7.79
C GLY A 292 -3.82 4.85 -7.76
N ALA A 293 -4.59 4.97 -8.83
CA ALA A 293 -5.91 4.37 -8.99
C ALA A 293 -6.10 3.79 -10.39
N TYR A 294 -7.11 2.91 -10.55
CA TYR A 294 -7.52 2.37 -11.85
C TYR A 294 -8.93 2.85 -12.17
N PHE A 295 -9.13 3.34 -13.37
CA PHE A 295 -10.39 3.88 -13.86
C PHE A 295 -10.92 3.03 -15.00
N LYS A 296 -12.24 2.89 -15.09
CA LYS A 296 -12.92 2.27 -16.22
C LYS A 296 -14.06 3.16 -16.67
N LEU A 297 -14.15 3.34 -17.99
CA LEU A 297 -15.27 4.00 -18.66
C LEU A 297 -16.35 2.96 -18.95
N GLN A 298 -17.55 3.10 -18.38
CA GLN A 298 -18.66 2.16 -18.63
C GLN A 298 -19.69 2.64 -19.65
N ALA A 299 -19.87 3.94 -19.82
CA ALA A 299 -20.80 4.49 -20.80
C ALA A 299 -20.45 5.94 -21.14
N ILE A 300 -20.78 6.34 -22.36
CA ILE A 300 -20.86 7.73 -22.79
C ILE A 300 -22.25 7.92 -23.42
N THR A 301 -23.03 8.88 -22.94
CA THR A 301 -24.30 9.29 -23.58
C THR A 301 -24.21 10.76 -23.91
N VAL A 302 -24.53 11.17 -25.13
CA VAL A 302 -24.53 12.58 -25.51
C VAL A 302 -25.98 13.05 -25.63
N THR A 303 -26.39 14.01 -24.81
CA THR A 303 -27.69 14.69 -24.95
C THR A 303 -27.43 16.08 -25.52
N VAL A 304 -28.02 16.40 -26.67
CA VAL A 304 -27.89 17.71 -27.34
C VAL A 304 -29.25 18.39 -27.29
N GLU A 305 -29.43 19.38 -26.40
CA GLU A 305 -30.73 20.06 -26.24
C GLU A 305 -30.90 21.30 -27.14
N SER A 306 -29.83 22.03 -27.47
CA SER A 306 -29.83 23.11 -28.46
C SER A 306 -28.42 23.44 -28.94
N VAL A 307 -28.27 23.93 -30.18
CA VAL A 307 -27.00 24.48 -30.70
C VAL A 307 -26.82 25.95 -30.28
N ASP A 308 -27.20 26.23 -29.03
CA ASP A 308 -26.81 27.40 -28.24
C ASP A 308 -26.45 26.83 -26.86
N GLU A 309 -25.18 26.99 -26.47
CA GLU A 309 -24.53 26.46 -25.25
C GLU A 309 -24.63 24.93 -25.02
N ILE A 310 -23.65 24.26 -25.63
CA ILE A 310 -23.34 22.83 -25.60
C ILE A 310 -23.16 22.33 -24.16
N SER A 311 -24.21 21.71 -23.60
CA SER A 311 -24.10 20.88 -22.40
C SER A 311 -24.35 19.42 -22.79
N ALA A 312 -23.28 18.67 -23.04
CA ALA A 312 -23.38 17.22 -23.14
C ALA A 312 -23.40 16.64 -21.73
N THR A 313 -24.54 16.08 -21.32
CA THR A 313 -24.60 15.28 -20.11
C THR A 313 -24.14 13.87 -20.46
N VAL A 314 -22.84 13.60 -20.29
CA VAL A 314 -22.27 12.26 -20.42
C VAL A 314 -22.32 11.55 -19.08
N PRO A 315 -23.27 10.61 -18.85
CA PRO A 315 -23.22 9.75 -17.69
C PRO A 315 -22.03 8.81 -17.86
N LEU A 316 -20.85 9.30 -17.48
CA LEU A 316 -19.73 8.45 -17.17
C LEU A 316 -20.18 7.63 -15.97
N GLU A 317 -20.35 6.33 -16.13
CA GLU A 317 -20.34 5.44 -14.98
C GLU A 317 -18.88 5.04 -14.77
N ALA A 318 -18.16 5.80 -13.93
CA ALA A 318 -16.79 5.44 -13.57
C ALA A 318 -16.82 4.39 -12.46
N ALA A 319 -16.92 3.10 -12.78
CA ALA A 319 -16.54 2.07 -11.82
C ALA A 319 -15.02 2.11 -11.67
N VAL A 320 -14.52 2.80 -10.66
CA VAL A 320 -13.10 2.76 -10.32
C VAL A 320 -12.85 1.43 -9.62
N PHE A 321 -12.32 0.40 -10.29
CA PHE A 321 -11.81 -0.82 -9.64
C PHE A 321 -10.49 -0.47 -8.95
N ARG A 322 -10.64 0.13 -7.79
CA ARG A 322 -9.54 0.52 -6.94
C ARG A 322 -8.96 -0.74 -6.28
N SER A 323 -7.81 -1.20 -6.74
CA SER A 323 -7.10 -2.28 -6.02
C SER A 323 -6.46 -1.80 -4.72
N ARG A 324 -6.14 -0.50 -4.60
CA ARG A 324 -5.89 0.31 -3.38
C ARG A 324 -5.19 1.64 -3.77
N VAL A 325 -5.47 2.74 -3.08
CA VAL A 325 -4.53 3.87 -2.98
C VAL A 325 -3.91 3.71 -1.59
N CYS A 326 -2.66 3.25 -1.55
CA CYS A 326 -1.86 3.21 -0.34
C CYS A 326 -1.08 4.53 -0.29
N PHE A 327 -1.27 5.28 0.78
CA PHE A 327 -0.44 6.43 1.09
C PHE A 327 0.78 5.92 1.86
N ASN A 328 1.97 6.31 1.40
CA ASN A 328 3.16 6.34 2.24
C ASN A 328 3.02 7.41 3.32
#